data_AF-A0A8J2H3D3-F1
#
_entry.id   AF-A0A8J2H3D3-F1
#
_cell.length_a   1.000
_cell.length_b   1.000
_cell.length_c   1.000
_cell.angle_alpha   90.00
_cell.angle_beta   90.00
_cell.angle_gamma   90.00
#
_symmetry.space_group_name_H-M   'P 1'
#
loop_
_entity.id
_entity.type
_entity.pdbx_description
1 polymer ?
#
loop_
_entity_poly.entity_id
_entity_poly.type
_entity_poly.pdbx_seq_one_letter_code
_entity_poly.pdbx_strand_id
1 'polypeptide(L)'
;MRFNSPDEYIQYLAQGGRSENNIYSCVQLLTKALEKNPLSWVHEFGFNGLNQVLRILYEIFQNNKPYERIQYECIRCLIAFGNNTVGLKALIEHQEALMIVVLFLDPSKPGTMYEALKLLGVTCLISNDTHKKVLNAVTMNGKLRRHKRFLPVVQGLMNRQNKDLRAACLQFINSVKQAASTESKRLILEKNAPETKTGIMDSLLEQLQAGTAFDLLNPGRKRHT
;
A
#
# COMPACT_ATOMS: atom_id res chain seq x y z
N MET A 1 7.02 -29.85 13.67
CA MET A 1 7.32 -28.46 14.09
C MET A 1 6.04 -27.90 14.69
N ARG A 2 6.07 -27.44 15.94
CA ARG A 2 4.89 -26.89 16.64
C ARG A 2 5.33 -25.58 17.27
N PHE A 3 4.57 -24.53 17.03
CA PHE A 3 4.78 -23.21 17.60
C PHE A 3 3.50 -22.78 18.31
N ASN A 4 3.61 -22.21 19.49
CA ASN A 4 2.47 -21.84 20.34
C ASN A 4 2.32 -20.32 20.51
N SER A 5 3.34 -19.52 20.19
CA SER A 5 3.30 -18.06 20.28
C SER A 5 3.93 -17.38 19.05
N PRO A 6 3.63 -16.10 18.78
CA PRO A 6 4.30 -15.31 17.76
C PRO A 6 5.82 -15.27 17.92
N ASP A 7 6.30 -15.12 19.16
CA ASP A 7 7.73 -15.04 19.46
C ASP A 7 8.50 -16.30 19.06
N GLU A 8 7.90 -17.49 19.22
CA GLU A 8 8.53 -18.73 18.78
C GLU A 8 8.71 -18.74 17.25
N TYR A 9 7.74 -18.22 16.47
CA TYR A 9 7.91 -18.04 15.03
C TYR A 9 9.02 -17.03 14.71
N ILE A 10 9.06 -15.90 15.42
CA ILE A 10 10.05 -14.84 15.18
C ILE A 10 11.47 -15.37 15.41
N GLN A 11 11.70 -16.01 16.56
CA GLN A 11 12.99 -16.62 16.88
C GLN A 11 13.32 -17.75 15.90
N TYR A 12 12.32 -18.56 15.55
CA TYR A 12 12.47 -19.62 14.55
C TYR A 12 12.64 -19.08 13.11
N LEU A 13 12.40 -17.83 12.81
CA LEU A 13 12.79 -17.27 11.50
C LEU A 13 14.13 -16.54 11.60
N ALA A 14 14.45 -15.97 12.76
CA ALA A 14 15.68 -15.19 13.00
C ALA A 14 16.99 -15.98 12.90
N GLN A 15 17.06 -17.24 13.38
CA GLN A 15 18.33 -17.99 13.34
C GLN A 15 18.82 -18.25 11.88
N GLY A 16 20.13 -18.28 11.67
CA GLY A 16 20.71 -18.60 10.36
C GLY A 16 20.66 -20.10 10.02
N GLY A 17 21.01 -20.46 8.79
CA GLY A 17 21.37 -21.84 8.43
C GLY A 17 20.22 -22.84 8.28
N ARG A 18 18.95 -22.38 8.24
CA ARG A 18 17.80 -23.29 8.07
C ARG A 18 17.67 -23.79 6.64
N SER A 19 17.24 -25.04 6.50
CA SER A 19 16.91 -25.59 5.18
C SER A 19 15.69 -24.89 4.57
N GLU A 20 15.62 -24.90 3.24
CA GLU A 20 14.49 -24.37 2.48
C GLU A 20 13.15 -24.99 2.95
N ASN A 21 13.11 -26.30 3.17
CA ASN A 21 11.92 -27.00 3.66
C ASN A 21 11.49 -26.50 5.04
N ASN A 22 12.44 -26.25 5.94
CA ASN A 22 12.13 -25.74 7.26
C ASN A 22 11.57 -24.32 7.24
N ILE A 23 12.13 -23.45 6.40
CA ILE A 23 11.62 -22.09 6.20
C ILE A 23 10.20 -22.15 5.64
N TYR A 24 10.00 -22.93 4.57
CA TYR A 24 8.68 -23.10 3.96
C TYR A 24 7.62 -23.59 4.96
N SER A 25 7.91 -24.67 5.70
CA SER A 25 6.97 -25.22 6.69
C SER A 25 6.65 -24.23 7.81
N CYS A 26 7.64 -23.46 8.28
CA CYS A 26 7.42 -22.45 9.31
C CYS A 26 6.52 -21.31 8.78
N VAL A 27 6.82 -20.75 7.62
CA VAL A 27 6.02 -19.65 7.03
C VAL A 27 4.60 -20.11 6.71
N GLN A 28 4.41 -21.35 6.28
CA GLN A 28 3.08 -21.92 6.05
C GLN A 28 2.27 -22.05 7.35
N LEU A 29 2.89 -22.50 8.44
CA LEU A 29 2.25 -22.56 9.75
C LEU A 29 1.93 -21.15 10.28
N LEU A 30 2.87 -20.21 10.11
CA LEU A 30 2.70 -18.81 10.49
C LEU A 30 1.52 -18.16 9.76
N THR A 31 1.40 -18.39 8.46
CA THR A 31 0.28 -17.87 7.65
C THR A 31 -1.05 -18.34 8.22
N LYS A 32 -1.18 -19.63 8.52
CA LYS A 32 -2.39 -20.19 9.14
C LYS A 32 -2.63 -19.65 10.55
N ALA A 33 -1.58 -19.38 11.31
CA ALA A 33 -1.68 -18.81 12.66
C ALA A 33 -2.20 -17.36 12.61
N LEU A 34 -1.68 -16.54 11.69
CA LEU A 34 -2.15 -15.17 11.45
C LEU A 34 -3.62 -15.12 11.01
N GLU A 35 -4.07 -16.10 10.22
CA GLU A 35 -5.47 -16.17 9.76
C GLU A 35 -6.46 -16.61 10.86
N LYS A 36 -6.01 -17.42 11.83
CA LYS A 36 -6.89 -18.08 12.80
C LYS A 36 -6.90 -17.46 14.19
N ASN A 37 -5.81 -16.80 14.57
CA ASN A 37 -5.65 -16.25 15.91
C ASN A 37 -6.29 -14.85 16.04
N PRO A 38 -6.62 -14.41 17.27
CA PRO A 38 -7.20 -13.10 17.50
C PRO A 38 -6.23 -11.96 17.14
N LEU A 39 -6.78 -10.74 17.02
CA LEU A 39 -6.01 -9.54 16.70
C LEU A 39 -4.85 -9.27 17.67
N SER A 40 -4.98 -9.65 18.95
CA SER A 40 -3.90 -9.56 19.94
C SER A 40 -2.66 -10.35 19.53
N TRP A 41 -2.84 -11.51 18.90
CA TRP A 41 -1.75 -12.34 18.39
C TRP A 41 -1.02 -11.66 17.24
N VAL A 42 -1.77 -11.02 16.34
CA VAL A 42 -1.19 -10.24 15.22
C VAL A 42 -0.43 -9.03 15.74
N HIS A 43 -0.97 -8.36 16.77
CA HIS A 43 -0.32 -7.23 17.43
C HIS A 43 1.01 -7.66 18.08
N GLU A 44 1.04 -8.79 18.77
CA GLU A 44 2.25 -9.36 19.37
C GLU A 44 3.29 -9.75 18.29
N PHE A 45 2.86 -10.33 17.17
CA PHE A 45 3.75 -10.59 16.03
C PHE A 45 4.38 -9.30 15.48
N GLY A 46 3.56 -8.27 15.25
CA GLY A 46 3.98 -6.89 15.04
C GLY A 46 5.09 -6.67 14.00
N PHE A 47 5.88 -5.60 14.20
CA PHE A 47 7.00 -5.24 13.32
C PHE A 47 8.13 -6.26 13.36
N ASN A 48 8.40 -6.87 14.52
CA ASN A 48 9.47 -7.87 14.65
C ASN A 48 9.23 -9.07 13.74
N GLY A 49 8.00 -9.58 13.74
CA GLY A 49 7.59 -10.66 12.86
C GLY A 49 7.52 -10.25 11.40
N LEU A 50 6.96 -9.08 11.09
CA LEU A 50 6.96 -8.53 9.74
C LEU A 50 8.38 -8.48 9.14
N ASN A 51 9.35 -8.00 9.92
CA ASN A 51 10.75 -7.90 9.50
C ASN A 51 11.36 -9.27 9.17
N GLN A 52 10.99 -10.34 9.88
CA GLN A 52 11.47 -11.68 9.55
C GLN A 52 10.96 -12.16 8.20
N VAL A 53 9.68 -11.96 7.89
CA VAL A 53 9.10 -12.35 6.60
C VAL A 53 9.69 -11.53 5.46
N LEU A 54 9.83 -10.22 5.64
CA LEU A 54 10.45 -9.33 4.67
C LEU A 54 11.93 -9.66 4.42
N ARG A 55 12.68 -9.99 5.48
CA ARG A 55 14.08 -10.43 5.36
C ARG A 55 14.22 -11.67 4.49
N ILE A 56 13.37 -12.68 4.69
CA ILE A 56 13.39 -13.91 3.87
C ILE A 56 13.16 -13.58 2.39
N LEU A 57 12.15 -12.77 2.09
CA LEU A 57 11.89 -12.31 0.73
C LEU A 57 13.09 -11.55 0.14
N TYR A 58 13.65 -10.60 0.89
CA TYR A 58 14.79 -9.81 0.43
C TYR A 58 16.03 -10.67 0.19
N GLU A 59 16.33 -11.62 1.08
CA GLU A 59 17.45 -12.57 0.90
C GLU A 59 17.26 -13.47 -0.32
N ILE A 60 16.02 -13.90 -0.59
CA ILE A 60 15.71 -14.68 -1.79
C ILE A 60 15.94 -13.85 -3.06
N PHE A 61 15.48 -12.60 -3.06
CA PHE A 61 15.69 -11.68 -4.17
C PHE A 61 17.18 -11.36 -4.38
N GLN A 62 17.88 -10.92 -3.33
CA GLN A 62 19.26 -10.47 -3.38
C GLN A 62 20.20 -11.57 -3.89
N ASN A 63 19.95 -12.81 -3.47
CA ASN A 63 20.76 -13.96 -3.86
C ASN A 63 20.21 -14.72 -5.08
N ASN A 64 19.19 -14.18 -5.77
CA ASN A 64 18.53 -14.81 -6.92
C ASN A 64 18.12 -16.28 -6.68
N LYS A 65 17.65 -16.60 -5.46
CA LYS A 65 17.30 -17.98 -5.08
C LYS A 65 16.00 -18.40 -5.79
N PRO A 66 15.93 -19.60 -6.40
CA PRO A 66 14.76 -20.07 -7.15
C PRO A 66 13.64 -20.62 -6.26
N TYR A 67 13.52 -20.16 -4.99
CA TYR A 67 12.59 -20.70 -3.99
C TYR A 67 11.16 -20.16 -4.17
N GLU A 68 10.54 -20.42 -5.32
CA GLU A 68 9.22 -19.88 -5.67
C GLU A 68 8.14 -20.22 -4.62
N ARG A 69 8.13 -21.45 -4.08
CA ARG A 69 7.16 -21.82 -3.03
C ARG A 69 7.30 -21.00 -1.75
N ILE A 70 8.52 -20.57 -1.40
CA ILE A 70 8.75 -19.71 -0.23
C ILE A 70 8.33 -18.28 -0.57
N GLN A 71 8.67 -17.79 -1.77
CA GLN A 71 8.24 -16.47 -2.23
C GLN A 71 6.72 -16.34 -2.14
N TYR A 72 6.00 -17.31 -2.71
CA TYR A 72 4.55 -17.39 -2.67
C TYR A 72 4.00 -17.39 -1.23
N GLU A 73 4.51 -18.28 -0.37
CA GLU A 73 3.99 -18.41 0.99
C GLU A 73 4.32 -17.18 1.85
N CYS A 74 5.48 -16.54 1.66
CA CYS A 74 5.80 -15.28 2.33
C CYS A 74 4.85 -14.16 1.91
N ILE A 75 4.52 -14.01 0.61
CA ILE A 75 3.55 -13.00 0.17
C ILE A 75 2.16 -13.30 0.76
N ARG A 76 1.73 -14.57 0.79
CA ARG A 76 0.49 -14.96 1.49
C ARG A 76 0.53 -14.65 2.98
N CYS A 77 1.66 -14.88 3.64
CA CYS A 77 1.86 -14.53 5.04
C CYS A 77 1.70 -13.02 5.29
N LEU A 78 2.22 -12.17 4.39
CA LEU A 78 2.02 -10.72 4.47
C LEU A 78 0.56 -10.32 4.27
N ILE A 79 -0.17 -11.01 3.37
CA ILE A 79 -1.62 -10.79 3.20
C ILE A 79 -2.39 -11.18 4.46
N ALA A 80 -2.08 -12.34 5.04
CA ALA A 80 -2.69 -12.80 6.29
C ALA A 80 -2.45 -11.80 7.43
N PHE A 81 -1.20 -11.35 7.59
CA PHE A 81 -0.84 -10.30 8.54
C PHE A 81 -1.61 -9.00 8.29
N GLY A 82 -1.70 -8.57 7.04
CA GLY A 82 -2.37 -7.34 6.60
C GLY A 82 -3.90 -7.41 6.52
N ASN A 83 -4.53 -8.55 6.84
CA ASN A 83 -5.99 -8.72 6.74
C ASN A 83 -6.77 -8.09 7.92
N ASN A 84 -6.15 -7.14 8.61
CA ASN A 84 -6.70 -6.38 9.73
C ASN A 84 -6.02 -5.00 9.78
N THR A 85 -6.60 -4.07 10.53
CA THR A 85 -6.12 -2.69 10.61
C THR A 85 -4.71 -2.56 11.18
N VAL A 86 -4.35 -3.40 12.17
CA VAL A 86 -3.03 -3.36 12.84
C VAL A 86 -1.93 -3.76 11.86
N GLY A 87 -2.03 -4.95 11.26
CA GLY A 87 -1.01 -5.44 10.35
C GLY A 87 -0.95 -4.64 9.04
N LEU A 88 -2.08 -4.16 8.53
CA LEU A 88 -2.09 -3.32 7.34
C LEU A 88 -1.41 -1.97 7.58
N LYS A 89 -1.66 -1.34 8.73
CA LYS A 89 -0.98 -0.11 9.14
C LYS A 89 0.53 -0.35 9.23
N ALA A 90 0.95 -1.42 9.90
CA ALA A 90 2.36 -1.79 10.01
C ALA A 90 3.03 -1.99 8.64
N LEU A 91 2.37 -2.68 7.69
CA LEU A 91 2.87 -2.84 6.32
C LEU A 91 3.05 -1.51 5.57
N ILE A 92 2.11 -0.57 5.74
CA ILE A 92 2.14 0.74 5.06
C ILE A 92 3.18 1.69 5.67
N GLU A 93 3.39 1.59 6.97
CA GLU A 93 4.36 2.41 7.72
C GLU A 93 5.79 1.86 7.61
N HIS A 94 5.96 0.57 7.35
CA HIS A 94 7.26 -0.03 7.14
C HIS A 94 7.95 0.53 5.88
N GLN A 95 9.16 1.07 6.06
CA GLN A 95 9.90 1.81 5.03
C GLN A 95 10.10 1.04 3.72
N GLU A 96 10.35 -0.27 3.81
CA GLU A 96 10.75 -1.09 2.67
C GLU A 96 9.71 -2.13 2.26
N ALA A 97 8.61 -2.29 3.00
CA ALA A 97 7.73 -3.46 2.82
C ALA A 97 7.09 -3.45 1.42
N LEU A 98 6.56 -2.30 1.00
CA LEU A 98 6.00 -2.13 -0.34
C LEU A 98 7.04 -2.30 -1.43
N MET A 99 8.27 -1.84 -1.21
CA MET A 99 9.37 -2.03 -2.15
C MET A 99 9.68 -3.53 -2.31
N ILE A 100 9.79 -4.27 -1.20
CA ILE A 100 10.07 -5.71 -1.23
C ILE A 100 8.95 -6.46 -1.95
N VAL A 101 7.67 -6.15 -1.67
CA VAL A 101 6.53 -6.81 -2.34
C VAL A 101 6.57 -6.59 -3.86
N VAL A 102 6.87 -5.37 -4.34
CA VAL A 102 6.91 -5.11 -5.79
C VAL A 102 8.07 -5.80 -6.52
N LEU A 103 9.13 -6.24 -5.81
CA LEU A 103 10.23 -7.03 -6.41
C LEU A 103 9.75 -8.38 -6.96
N PHE A 104 8.61 -8.87 -6.45
CA PHE A 104 7.98 -10.14 -6.83
C PHE A 104 6.86 -9.99 -7.86
N LEU A 105 6.74 -8.81 -8.50
CA LEU A 105 5.93 -8.65 -9.70
C LEU A 105 6.65 -9.28 -10.91
N ASP A 106 6.61 -10.60 -10.98
CA ASP A 106 7.29 -11.42 -11.99
C ASP A 106 6.27 -12.27 -12.78
N PRO A 107 6.01 -11.95 -14.07
CA PRO A 107 5.04 -12.68 -14.89
C PRO A 107 5.41 -14.15 -15.15
N SER A 108 6.67 -14.53 -14.96
CA SER A 108 7.11 -15.93 -15.07
C SER A 108 6.69 -16.77 -13.86
N LYS A 109 6.33 -16.13 -12.73
CA LYS A 109 5.87 -16.74 -11.48
C LYS A 109 4.45 -16.27 -11.16
N PRO A 110 3.46 -16.68 -11.97
CA PRO A 110 2.14 -16.07 -11.98
C PRO A 110 1.40 -16.16 -10.64
N GLY A 111 1.61 -17.23 -9.87
CA GLY A 111 0.97 -17.39 -8.55
C GLY A 111 1.48 -16.37 -7.52
N THR A 112 2.79 -16.16 -7.45
CA THR A 112 3.39 -15.17 -6.53
C THR A 112 3.00 -13.75 -6.95
N MET A 113 3.06 -13.45 -8.25
CA MET A 113 2.66 -12.14 -8.78
C MET A 113 1.19 -11.83 -8.52
N TYR A 114 0.30 -12.83 -8.65
CA TYR A 114 -1.13 -12.69 -8.34
C TYR A 114 -1.36 -12.24 -6.89
N GLU A 115 -0.75 -12.91 -5.90
CA GLU A 115 -0.89 -12.54 -4.50
C GLU A 115 -0.27 -11.16 -4.22
N ALA A 116 0.88 -10.84 -4.81
CA ALA A 116 1.51 -9.53 -4.66
C ALA A 116 0.60 -8.40 -5.19
N LEU A 117 -0.03 -8.60 -6.35
CA LEU A 117 -0.98 -7.63 -6.91
C LEU A 117 -2.21 -7.43 -6.04
N LYS A 118 -2.74 -8.50 -5.42
CA LYS A 118 -3.86 -8.40 -4.47
C LYS A 118 -3.51 -7.50 -3.29
N LEU A 119 -2.36 -7.73 -2.65
CA LEU A 119 -1.89 -6.92 -1.53
C LEU A 119 -1.75 -5.44 -1.95
N LEU A 120 -1.02 -5.18 -3.03
CA LEU A 120 -0.77 -3.83 -3.53
C LEU A 120 -2.06 -3.10 -3.95
N GLY A 121 -2.99 -3.83 -4.58
CA GLY A 121 -4.29 -3.31 -5.01
C GLY A 121 -5.18 -2.88 -3.85
N VAL A 122 -5.23 -3.68 -2.79
CA VAL A 122 -5.92 -3.32 -1.53
C VAL A 122 -5.23 -2.11 -0.89
N THR A 123 -3.89 -2.11 -0.81
CA THR A 123 -3.14 -1.00 -0.21
C THR A 123 -3.42 0.34 -0.90
N CYS A 124 -3.60 0.37 -2.23
CA CYS A 124 -3.92 1.60 -2.96
C CYS A 124 -5.20 2.30 -2.47
N LEU A 125 -6.13 1.56 -1.87
CA LEU A 125 -7.46 2.07 -1.51
C LEU A 125 -7.59 2.47 -0.03
N ILE A 126 -6.52 2.31 0.77
CA ILE A 126 -6.56 2.51 2.23
C ILE A 126 -6.54 3.97 2.64
N SER A 127 -5.69 4.79 2.03
CA SER A 127 -5.61 6.21 2.35
C SER A 127 -5.24 7.05 1.14
N ASN A 128 -5.36 8.38 1.29
CA ASN A 128 -5.13 9.33 0.22
C ASN A 128 -3.68 9.31 -0.31
N ASP A 129 -2.72 8.78 0.45
CA ASP A 129 -1.31 8.76 0.06
C ASP A 129 -0.78 7.35 -0.25
N THR A 130 -1.48 6.28 0.16
CA THR A 130 -0.97 4.92 0.01
C THR A 130 -0.80 4.50 -1.46
N HIS A 131 -1.69 4.93 -2.35
CA HIS A 131 -1.53 4.69 -3.79
C HIS A 131 -0.26 5.36 -4.35
N LYS A 132 0.14 6.53 -3.82
CA LYS A 132 1.39 7.21 -4.23
C LYS A 132 2.62 6.43 -3.75
N LYS A 133 2.59 5.91 -2.51
CA LYS A 133 3.63 5.01 -2.00
C LYS A 133 3.79 3.75 -2.86
N VAL A 134 2.68 3.10 -3.21
CA VAL A 134 2.68 1.93 -4.11
C VAL A 134 3.24 2.29 -5.49
N LEU A 135 2.79 3.39 -6.09
CA LEU A 135 3.30 3.84 -7.39
C LEU A 135 4.78 4.20 -7.36
N ASN A 136 5.26 4.79 -6.27
CA ASN A 136 6.68 5.07 -6.08
C ASN A 136 7.49 3.76 -6.04
N ALA A 137 7.06 2.78 -5.24
CA ALA A 137 7.70 1.46 -5.19
C ALA A 137 7.73 0.78 -6.56
N VAL A 138 6.61 0.74 -7.29
CA VAL A 138 6.53 0.19 -8.66
C VAL A 138 7.48 0.93 -9.61
N THR A 139 7.60 2.25 -9.48
CA THR A 139 8.54 3.06 -10.28
C THR A 139 9.99 2.73 -9.95
N MET A 140 10.33 2.59 -8.67
CA MET A 140 11.68 2.21 -8.24
C MET A 140 12.04 0.79 -8.66
N ASN A 141 11.11 -0.17 -8.60
CA ASN A 141 11.34 -1.51 -9.13
C ASN A 141 11.62 -1.48 -10.64
N GLY A 142 10.87 -0.69 -11.41
CA GLY A 142 11.15 -0.49 -12.84
C GLY A 142 12.56 0.07 -13.11
N LYS A 143 13.00 1.06 -12.32
CA LYS A 143 14.37 1.59 -12.39
C LYS A 143 15.41 0.52 -12.06
N LEU A 144 15.21 -0.21 -10.96
CA LEU A 144 16.10 -1.30 -10.51
C LEU A 144 16.25 -2.39 -11.57
N ARG A 145 15.14 -2.77 -12.21
CA ARG A 145 15.08 -3.80 -13.25
C ARG A 145 15.33 -3.27 -14.67
N ARG A 146 15.61 -1.97 -14.82
CA ARG A 146 15.84 -1.28 -16.10
C ARG A 146 14.71 -1.49 -17.12
N HIS A 147 13.47 -1.45 -16.67
CA HIS A 147 12.29 -1.52 -17.52
C HIS A 147 11.23 -0.47 -17.16
N LYS A 148 10.24 -0.29 -18.04
CA LYS A 148 9.09 0.59 -17.74
C LYS A 148 8.36 0.08 -16.50
N ARG A 149 7.93 0.98 -15.61
CA ARG A 149 7.37 0.62 -14.29
C ARG A 149 6.20 -0.38 -14.31
N PHE A 150 5.38 -0.36 -15.36
CA PHE A 150 4.21 -1.25 -15.51
C PHE A 150 4.44 -2.42 -16.47
N LEU A 151 5.66 -2.60 -16.99
CA LEU A 151 5.94 -3.71 -17.92
C LEU A 151 5.52 -5.08 -17.36
N PRO A 152 5.82 -5.44 -16.10
CA PRO A 152 5.38 -6.71 -15.55
C PRO A 152 3.85 -6.87 -15.56
N VAL A 153 3.11 -5.83 -15.15
CA VAL A 153 1.64 -5.85 -15.13
C VAL A 153 1.06 -6.03 -16.54
N VAL A 154 1.65 -5.35 -17.54
CA VAL A 154 1.26 -5.52 -18.95
C VAL A 154 1.53 -6.93 -19.44
N GLN A 155 2.68 -7.51 -19.11
CA GLN A 155 3.01 -8.90 -19.44
C GLN A 155 2.05 -9.89 -18.77
N GLY A 156 1.66 -9.64 -17.51
CA GLY A 156 0.64 -10.41 -16.80
C GLY A 156 -0.74 -10.33 -17.48
N LEU A 157 -1.15 -9.16 -17.97
CA LEU A 157 -2.36 -9.00 -18.78
C LEU A 157 -2.32 -9.77 -20.10
N MET A 158 -1.14 -9.91 -20.69
CA MET A 158 -0.93 -10.64 -21.95
C MET A 158 -0.84 -12.16 -21.76
N ASN A 159 -0.78 -12.66 -20.53
CA ASN A 159 -0.73 -14.09 -20.23
C ASN A 159 -2.09 -14.75 -20.54
N ARG A 160 -2.25 -15.27 -21.76
CA ARG A 160 -3.51 -15.86 -22.24
C ARG A 160 -3.90 -17.14 -21.48
N GLN A 161 -2.91 -17.87 -20.97
CA GLN A 161 -3.10 -19.13 -20.27
C GLN A 161 -3.58 -18.94 -18.83
N ASN A 162 -3.28 -17.80 -18.20
CA ASN A 162 -3.65 -17.54 -16.81
C ASN A 162 -4.74 -16.45 -16.69
N LYS A 163 -5.99 -16.86 -16.48
CA LYS A 163 -7.13 -15.93 -16.33
C LYS A 163 -7.05 -15.14 -15.03
N ASP A 164 -6.62 -15.77 -13.93
CA ASP A 164 -6.58 -15.16 -12.60
C ASP A 164 -5.55 -14.05 -12.52
N LEU A 165 -4.34 -14.27 -13.09
CA LEU A 165 -3.31 -13.25 -13.16
C LEU A 165 -3.79 -12.03 -13.97
N ARG A 166 -4.49 -12.26 -15.10
CA ARG A 166 -5.05 -11.16 -15.89
C ARG A 166 -6.08 -10.36 -15.11
N ALA A 167 -6.98 -11.05 -14.40
CA ALA A 167 -7.96 -10.41 -13.53
C ALA A 167 -7.28 -9.58 -12.43
N ALA A 168 -6.27 -10.12 -11.75
CA ALA A 168 -5.52 -9.40 -10.72
C ALA A 168 -4.77 -8.18 -11.28
N CYS A 169 -4.17 -8.30 -12.47
CA CYS A 169 -3.51 -7.15 -13.12
C CYS A 169 -4.51 -6.03 -13.42
N LEU A 170 -5.70 -6.38 -13.94
CA LEU A 170 -6.75 -5.41 -14.23
C LEU A 170 -7.31 -4.78 -12.95
N GLN A 171 -7.55 -5.58 -11.92
CA GLN A 171 -7.99 -5.10 -10.60
C GLN A 171 -6.98 -4.12 -10.00
N PHE A 172 -5.68 -4.42 -10.06
CA PHE A 172 -4.63 -3.52 -9.60
C PHE A 172 -4.64 -2.18 -10.34
N ILE A 173 -4.77 -2.20 -11.68
CA ILE A 173 -4.91 -0.98 -12.49
C ILE A 173 -6.14 -0.18 -12.07
N ASN A 174 -7.27 -0.86 -11.86
CA ASN A 174 -8.51 -0.22 -11.43
C ASN A 174 -8.37 0.41 -10.03
N SER A 175 -7.73 -0.27 -9.08
CA SER A 175 -7.46 0.28 -7.75
C SER A 175 -6.62 1.56 -7.81
N VAL A 176 -5.55 1.57 -8.62
CA VAL A 176 -4.70 2.76 -8.81
C VAL A 176 -5.51 3.92 -9.42
N LYS A 177 -6.29 3.64 -10.46
CA LYS A 177 -7.14 4.67 -11.13
C LYS A 177 -8.21 5.21 -10.20
N GLN A 178 -8.87 4.35 -9.43
CA GLN A 178 -9.89 4.72 -8.48
C GLN A 178 -9.30 5.62 -7.38
N ALA A 179 -8.17 5.23 -6.79
CA ALA A 179 -7.49 6.03 -5.77
C ALA A 179 -7.12 7.43 -6.28
N ALA A 180 -6.58 7.53 -7.51
CA ALA A 180 -6.26 8.81 -8.12
C ALA A 180 -7.50 9.67 -8.41
N SER A 181 -8.61 9.07 -8.85
CA SER A 181 -9.87 9.78 -9.10
C SER A 181 -10.50 10.30 -7.81
N THR A 182 -10.51 9.49 -6.74
CA THR A 182 -11.01 9.90 -5.42
C THR A 182 -10.23 11.09 -4.89
N GLU A 183 -8.90 11.07 -4.96
CA GLU A 183 -8.07 12.20 -4.54
C GLU A 183 -8.34 13.46 -5.40
N SER A 184 -8.48 13.31 -6.72
CA SER A 184 -8.81 14.45 -7.60
C SER A 184 -10.14 15.10 -7.23
N LYS A 185 -11.18 14.29 -6.95
CA LYS A 185 -12.49 14.78 -6.49
C LYS A 185 -12.37 15.49 -5.14
N ARG A 186 -11.59 14.94 -4.20
CA ARG A 186 -11.35 15.53 -2.89
C ARG A 186 -10.71 16.92 -3.00
N LEU A 187 -9.67 17.06 -3.82
CA LEU A 187 -9.00 18.34 -4.07
C LEU A 187 -9.92 19.38 -4.70
N ILE A 188 -10.85 18.96 -5.56
CA ILE A 188 -11.87 19.86 -6.12
C ILE A 188 -12.85 20.31 -5.04
N LEU A 189 -13.30 19.41 -4.16
CA LEU A 189 -14.19 19.75 -3.06
C LEU A 189 -13.51 20.68 -2.04
N GLU A 190 -12.25 20.44 -1.71
CA GLU A 190 -11.46 21.30 -0.81
C GLU A 190 -11.27 22.71 -1.38
N LYS A 191 -10.95 22.83 -2.68
CA LYS A 191 -10.87 24.13 -3.37
C LYS A 191 -12.20 24.86 -3.44
N ASN A 192 -13.31 24.13 -3.43
CA ASN A 192 -14.67 24.68 -3.50
C ASN A 192 -15.33 24.75 -2.12
N ALA A 193 -14.63 24.38 -1.04
CA ALA A 193 -15.17 24.38 0.31
C ALA A 193 -15.48 25.82 0.74
N PRO A 194 -16.60 26.04 1.45
CA PRO A 194 -17.12 27.37 1.75
C PRO A 194 -16.14 28.26 2.52
N GLU A 195 -15.12 27.72 3.19
CA GLU A 195 -14.11 28.48 3.94
C GLU A 195 -13.25 29.42 3.07
N THR A 196 -13.15 29.18 1.75
CA THR A 196 -12.50 30.13 0.81
C THR A 196 -13.47 31.15 0.21
N LYS A 197 -14.79 31.01 0.46
CA LYS A 197 -15.84 31.96 0.06
C LYS A 197 -16.48 32.71 1.23
N THR A 198 -16.37 32.21 2.45
CA THR A 198 -16.85 32.89 3.68
C THR A 198 -16.09 34.17 3.94
N GLY A 199 -14.80 34.26 3.60
CA GLY A 199 -14.06 35.53 3.74
C GLY A 199 -14.66 36.69 2.95
N ILE A 200 -15.25 36.44 1.77
CA ILE A 200 -15.90 37.48 0.97
C ILE A 200 -17.33 37.74 1.48
N MET A 201 -18.05 36.69 1.87
CA MET A 201 -19.44 36.83 2.31
C MET A 201 -19.56 37.41 3.71
N ASP A 202 -18.65 37.06 4.63
CA ASP A 202 -18.55 37.61 5.99
C ASP A 202 -18.00 39.05 5.92
N SER A 203 -17.03 39.33 5.05
CA SER A 203 -16.60 40.72 4.77
C SER A 203 -17.73 41.58 4.22
N LEU A 204 -18.56 41.06 3.32
CA LEU A 204 -19.72 41.78 2.78
C LEU A 204 -20.83 41.93 3.82
N LEU A 205 -21.09 40.92 4.66
CA LEU A 205 -22.06 40.97 5.74
C LEU A 205 -21.64 41.95 6.84
N GLU A 206 -20.37 41.94 7.24
CA GLU A 206 -19.80 42.84 8.23
C GLU A 206 -19.79 44.29 7.71
N GLN A 207 -19.50 44.52 6.42
CA GLN A 207 -19.58 45.84 5.80
C GLN A 207 -21.01 46.33 5.53
N LEU A 208 -21.96 45.43 5.25
CA LEU A 208 -23.38 45.75 5.17
C LEU A 208 -23.94 46.10 6.55
N GLN A 209 -23.52 45.40 7.61
CA GLN A 209 -23.87 45.72 9.00
C GLN A 209 -23.22 47.03 9.48
N ALA A 210 -21.99 47.34 9.04
CA ALA A 210 -21.30 48.58 9.33
C ALA A 210 -21.72 49.77 8.43
N GLY A 211 -22.57 49.54 7.42
CA GLY A 211 -23.07 50.58 6.51
C GLY A 211 -22.05 51.12 5.50
N THR A 212 -20.91 50.46 5.30
CA THR A 212 -19.78 50.94 4.46
C THR A 212 -19.74 50.31 3.06
N ALA A 213 -20.63 49.38 2.76
CA ALA A 213 -20.65 48.62 1.49
C ALA A 213 -20.73 49.50 0.22
N PHE A 214 -21.27 50.72 0.30
CA PHE A 214 -21.35 51.64 -0.85
C PHE A 214 -20.04 52.38 -1.17
N ASP A 215 -19.10 52.46 -0.23
CA ASP A 215 -17.82 53.17 -0.43
C ASP A 215 -16.88 52.42 -1.41
N LEU A 216 -17.07 51.11 -1.59
CA LEU A 216 -16.31 50.27 -2.54
C LEU A 216 -16.74 50.46 -4.00
N LEU A 217 -17.93 51.00 -4.26
CA LEU A 217 -18.44 51.25 -5.61
C LEU A 217 -18.00 52.61 -6.16
N ASN A 218 -17.35 53.47 -5.35
CA ASN A 218 -16.84 54.77 -5.77
C ASN A 218 -15.56 55.16 -5.00
N PRO A 219 -14.38 54.66 -5.41
CA PRO A 219 -13.10 54.94 -4.72
C PRO A 219 -12.62 56.41 -4.83
N GLY A 220 -13.43 57.32 -5.37
CA GLY A 220 -13.03 58.68 -5.75
C GLY A 220 -13.59 59.83 -4.90
N ARG A 221 -14.46 59.60 -3.91
CA ARG A 221 -15.04 60.70 -3.11
C ARG A 221 -14.35 60.82 -1.75
N LYS A 222 -13.27 61.60 -1.70
CA LYS A 222 -12.71 62.11 -0.44
C LYS A 222 -13.80 62.90 0.30
N ARG A 223 -14.02 62.56 1.58
CA ARG A 223 -14.85 63.33 2.51
C ARG A 223 -14.26 64.72 2.66
N HIS A 224 -15.04 65.74 2.29
CA HIS A 224 -14.86 67.08 2.84
C HIS A 224 -15.86 67.25 3.97
N THR A 225 -15.28 67.62 5.13
CA THR A 225 -15.87 68.02 6.42
C THR A 225 -16.68 66.97 7.15
#